data_AF-A0ABD0KGP0-F1
#
_entry.id   AF-A0ABD0KGP0-F1
#
_cell.length_a   1.000
_cell.length_b   1.000
_cell.length_c   1.000
_cell.angle_alpha   90.00
_cell.angle_beta   90.00
_cell.angle_gamma   90.00
#
_symmetry.space_group_name_H-M   'P 1'
#
loop_
_entity.id
_entity.type
_entity.pdbx_description
1 polymer ?
#
loop_
_entity_poly.entity_id
_entity_poly.type
_entity_poly.pdbx_seq_one_letter_code
_entity_poly.pdbx_strand_id
1 'polypeptide(L)'
;APWSRNCLSREAVHVIGQSRMTPPKAGQRQNTARVTVLMTGMAVCLLLIFYTANRPFSALQPLLHSTETLFQQAVDLNHQRTEDARRYFQSLPRQSSPSGSLEAPATSTNATKFAIAIVTVSRKGSSQSEALKDVSYVLQSTAALDKLTRDNEMFHGSVLFVCNVDYDPRSHEDADFLKGYVPYVERYGMSSFSLPALRIPVVGHLYNETRHADVIDKERADYMFCVQAAASLNPQYVIVVEDDALPTDNFAPVLEHNLRKLDRKKKCTPRGYSISSCSDHSEPVAWSSSNLVSFFESSSSSEQSETINAPGNKGRDVLQLLDTFSASRNGSHDENNPSFAYLKLSWPSTWQGFTYGFERQVDLFCLSAFGGSMGVLMHVLVTLRIYTSSKALWGRFIVGSFLVFLLCVLIGRQNINQLRTFSKHLYRLQASPDCCTQAMVFPSHVVPSLVTWLAHTPPGSPVDLAMPGFARYYDLATYYIEPNIFRHIGIVSSLSGHSRPPEEYVFS
;
A
#
# COMPACT_ATOMS: atom_id res chain seq x y z
N ALA A 1 32.21 -45.83 94.23
CA ALA A 1 33.41 -44.96 94.21
C ALA A 1 33.94 -44.94 92.77
N PRO A 2 34.59 -43.86 92.31
CA PRO A 2 33.94 -42.60 91.91
C PRO A 2 34.49 -42.07 90.57
N TRP A 3 34.04 -40.88 90.14
CA TRP A 3 34.81 -39.73 89.61
C TRP A 3 33.82 -38.84 88.82
N SER A 4 33.23 -37.79 89.40
CA SER A 4 33.77 -36.45 89.66
C SER A 4 34.11 -35.70 88.36
N ARG A 5 33.33 -34.68 87.97
CA ARG A 5 33.40 -33.25 88.36
C ARG A 5 33.97 -32.45 87.17
N ASN A 6 33.24 -31.44 86.67
CA ASN A 6 33.59 -30.04 86.93
C ASN A 6 32.70 -29.04 86.16
N CYS A 7 32.38 -27.98 86.91
CA CYS A 7 31.78 -26.72 86.53
C CYS A 7 32.59 -25.91 85.52
N LEU A 8 31.90 -25.03 84.77
CA LEU A 8 32.32 -23.71 84.24
C LEU A 8 31.04 -23.07 83.67
N SER A 9 30.30 -22.23 84.41
CA SER A 9 30.43 -20.77 84.60
C SER A 9 30.23 -19.88 83.36
N ARG A 10 29.31 -18.91 83.52
CA ARG A 10 29.18 -17.58 82.88
C ARG A 10 28.46 -17.43 81.53
N GLU A 11 27.23 -16.91 81.67
CA GLU A 11 26.75 -15.64 81.08
C GLU A 11 27.34 -15.18 79.74
N ALA A 12 26.50 -15.20 78.70
CA ALA A 12 26.47 -14.15 77.70
C ALA A 12 25.04 -13.93 77.20
N VAL A 13 24.54 -12.75 77.52
CA VAL A 13 23.29 -12.15 77.07
C VAL A 13 23.30 -12.01 75.54
N HIS A 14 22.31 -12.61 74.87
CA HIS A 14 21.70 -11.98 73.70
C HIS A 14 20.23 -12.41 73.59
N VAL A 15 19.36 -11.57 74.17
CA VAL A 15 17.92 -11.59 73.91
C VAL A 15 17.72 -11.14 72.47
N ILE A 16 17.68 -12.10 71.54
CA ILE A 16 17.11 -11.86 70.21
C ILE A 16 15.59 -11.84 70.44
N GLY A 17 15.05 -10.62 70.54
CA GLY A 17 13.62 -10.38 70.56
C GLY A 17 12.99 -10.99 69.30
N GLN A 18 12.40 -12.18 69.45
CA GLN A 18 11.44 -12.71 68.50
C GLN A 18 10.19 -11.83 68.57
N SER A 19 10.24 -10.71 67.84
CA SER A 19 9.05 -9.95 67.48
C SER A 19 8.14 -10.89 66.68
N ARG A 20 7.15 -11.48 67.37
CA ARG A 20 6.01 -12.16 66.73
C ARG A 20 5.38 -11.18 65.75
N MET A 21 5.75 -11.27 64.48
CA MET A 21 5.00 -10.65 63.39
C MET A 21 3.62 -11.31 63.39
N THR A 22 2.63 -10.60 63.91
CA THR A 22 1.23 -10.97 63.80
C THR A 22 0.89 -11.04 62.31
N PRO A 23 0.28 -12.13 61.82
CA PRO A 23 -0.10 -12.22 60.42
C PRO A 23 -1.04 -11.07 60.09
N PRO A 24 -0.81 -10.35 58.97
CA PRO A 24 -1.64 -9.21 58.60
C PRO A 24 -3.10 -9.64 58.52
N LYS A 25 -3.99 -8.90 59.20
CA LYS A 25 -5.43 -9.16 59.23
C LYS A 25 -5.94 -9.32 57.79
N ALA A 26 -6.73 -10.36 57.53
CA ALA A 26 -7.20 -10.72 56.18
C ALA A 26 -7.83 -9.56 55.39
N GLY A 27 -8.46 -8.59 56.07
CA GLY A 27 -8.99 -7.37 55.44
C GLY A 27 -7.94 -6.41 54.87
N GLN A 28 -6.72 -6.40 55.41
CA GLN A 28 -5.65 -5.50 54.97
C GLN A 28 -5.06 -5.93 53.62
N ARG A 29 -4.95 -7.25 53.37
CA ARG A 29 -4.55 -7.83 52.06
C ARG A 29 -5.57 -7.53 50.95
N GLN A 30 -6.85 -7.52 51.28
CA GLN A 30 -7.91 -7.28 50.30
C GLN A 30 -7.93 -5.81 49.83
N ASN A 31 -7.62 -4.88 50.73
CA ASN A 31 -7.53 -3.46 50.39
C ASN A 31 -6.27 -3.14 49.56
N THR A 32 -5.11 -3.74 49.86
CA THR A 32 -3.89 -3.54 49.05
C THR A 32 -4.08 -4.05 47.63
N ALA A 33 -4.66 -5.24 47.46
CA ALA A 33 -4.93 -5.80 46.13
C ALA A 33 -5.89 -4.93 45.29
N ARG A 34 -6.93 -4.36 45.91
CA ARG A 34 -7.87 -3.44 45.23
C ARG A 34 -7.17 -2.15 44.78
N VAL A 35 -6.33 -1.58 45.64
CA VAL A 35 -5.57 -0.37 45.31
C VAL A 35 -4.57 -0.63 44.18
N THR A 36 -3.84 -1.74 44.19
CA THR A 36 -2.92 -2.09 43.10
C THR A 36 -3.65 -2.26 41.78
N VAL A 37 -4.78 -2.96 41.74
CA VAL A 37 -5.57 -3.14 40.51
C VAL A 37 -6.08 -1.80 39.97
N LEU A 38 -6.57 -0.92 40.83
CA LEU A 38 -7.02 0.43 40.43
C LEU A 38 -5.85 1.26 39.86
N MET A 39 -4.70 1.27 40.53
CA MET A 39 -3.52 2.01 40.08
C MET A 39 -2.98 1.49 38.75
N THR A 40 -2.88 0.16 38.58
CA THR A 40 -2.47 -0.45 37.30
C THR A 40 -3.49 -0.16 36.19
N GLY A 41 -4.78 -0.24 36.49
CA GLY A 41 -5.84 0.10 35.54
C GLY A 41 -5.74 1.56 35.08
N MET A 42 -5.57 2.50 36.01
CA MET A 42 -5.36 3.92 35.68
C MET A 42 -4.09 4.15 34.86
N ALA A 43 -2.98 3.51 35.22
CA ALA A 43 -1.73 3.63 34.46
C ALA A 43 -1.87 3.13 33.02
N VAL A 44 -2.54 1.98 32.82
CA VAL A 44 -2.83 1.45 31.48
C VAL A 44 -3.73 2.40 30.70
N CYS A 45 -4.80 2.93 31.31
CA CYS A 45 -5.67 3.91 30.66
C CYS A 45 -4.91 5.17 30.24
N LEU A 46 -4.05 5.71 31.11
CA LEU A 46 -3.23 6.89 30.79
C LEU A 46 -2.23 6.60 29.66
N LEU A 47 -1.57 5.43 29.67
CA LEU A 47 -0.68 5.01 28.60
C LEU A 47 -1.43 4.84 27.27
N LEU A 48 -2.65 4.31 27.31
CA LEU A 48 -3.50 4.17 26.12
C LEU A 48 -3.96 5.53 25.59
N ILE A 49 -4.36 6.44 26.46
CA ILE A 49 -4.70 7.82 26.06
C ILE A 49 -3.48 8.48 25.44
N PHE A 50 -2.31 8.43 26.07
CA PHE A 50 -1.08 9.00 25.54
C PHE A 50 -0.67 8.37 24.20
N TYR A 51 -0.76 7.05 24.10
CA TYR A 51 -0.46 6.32 22.87
C TYR A 51 -1.42 6.70 21.75
N THR A 52 -2.73 6.67 21.99
CA THR A 52 -3.74 6.97 20.96
C THR A 52 -3.78 8.46 20.61
N ALA A 53 -3.52 9.36 21.55
CA ALA A 53 -3.47 10.81 21.34
C ALA A 53 -2.52 11.23 20.22
N ASN A 54 -1.37 10.57 20.13
CA ASN A 54 -0.32 10.87 19.17
C ASN A 54 -0.31 9.94 17.96
N ARG A 55 -1.34 9.08 17.83
CA ARG A 55 -1.44 8.12 16.72
C ARG A 55 -2.51 8.58 15.72
N PRO A 56 -2.19 8.56 14.42
CA PRO A 56 -3.11 8.98 13.38
C PRO A 56 -4.28 8.03 13.24
N PHE A 57 -5.43 8.52 12.78
CA PHE A 57 -6.63 7.71 12.59
C PHE A 57 -7.12 7.02 13.88
N SER A 58 -6.56 7.39 15.04
CA SER A 58 -7.11 7.01 16.33
C SER A 58 -8.35 7.87 16.61
N ALA A 59 -9.25 7.38 17.44
CA ALA A 59 -10.44 8.15 17.81
C ALA A 59 -10.11 9.43 18.61
N LEU A 60 -8.93 9.50 19.23
CA LEU A 60 -8.51 10.62 20.09
C LEU A 60 -7.70 11.70 19.36
N GLN A 61 -7.10 11.40 18.20
CA GLN A 61 -6.28 12.35 17.47
C GLN A 61 -7.06 13.62 17.04
N PRO A 62 -8.27 13.53 16.43
CA PRO A 62 -9.02 14.73 16.01
C PRO A 62 -9.46 15.62 17.17
N LEU A 63 -9.51 15.08 18.39
CA LEU A 63 -9.88 15.83 19.59
C LEU A 63 -8.70 16.62 20.17
N LEU A 64 -7.47 16.23 19.85
CA LEU A 64 -6.25 16.76 20.46
C LEU A 64 -5.40 17.61 19.51
N HIS A 65 -5.53 17.40 18.21
CA HIS A 65 -4.80 18.14 17.19
C HIS A 65 -5.77 18.87 16.28
N SER A 66 -5.55 20.17 16.06
CA SER A 66 -6.27 20.91 15.04
C SER A 66 -5.73 20.56 13.66
N THR A 67 -6.56 20.68 12.63
CA THR A 67 -6.14 20.49 11.23
C THR A 67 -4.96 21.38 10.86
N GLU A 68 -4.90 22.59 11.42
CA GLU A 68 -3.81 23.55 11.19
C GLU A 68 -2.46 23.06 11.71
N THR A 69 -2.42 22.48 12.92
CA THR A 69 -1.15 21.98 13.47
C THR A 69 -0.63 20.77 12.70
N LEU A 70 -1.53 19.89 12.25
CA LEU A 70 -1.19 18.76 11.40
C LEU A 70 -0.70 19.23 10.02
N PHE A 71 -1.33 20.26 9.46
CA PHE A 71 -0.89 20.84 8.19
C PHE A 71 0.51 21.46 8.28
N GLN A 72 0.82 22.19 9.35
CA GLN A 72 2.17 22.73 9.54
C GLN A 72 3.22 21.62 9.71
N GLN A 73 2.91 20.58 10.48
CA GLN A 73 3.79 19.40 10.60
C GLN A 73 4.03 18.74 9.24
N ALA A 74 3.00 18.72 8.39
CA ALA A 74 3.12 18.17 7.04
C ALA A 74 4.09 19.00 6.17
N VAL A 75 3.96 20.32 6.21
CA VAL A 75 4.87 21.24 5.51
C VAL A 75 6.31 21.08 6.01
N ASP A 76 6.53 21.05 7.32
CA ASP A 76 7.87 20.92 7.91
C ASP A 76 8.55 19.61 7.49
N LEU A 77 7.81 18.50 7.54
CA LEU A 77 8.29 17.19 7.13
C LEU A 77 8.56 17.13 5.61
N ASN A 78 7.79 17.85 4.78
CA ASN A 78 8.07 17.98 3.35
C ASN A 78 9.40 18.66 3.09
N HIS A 79 9.66 19.79 3.77
CA HIS A 79 10.93 20.48 3.66
C HIS A 79 12.10 19.60 4.09
N GLN A 80 11.97 18.92 5.23
CA GLN A 80 13.02 18.02 5.72
C GLN A 80 13.36 16.92 4.71
N ARG A 81 12.35 16.23 4.18
CA ARG A 81 12.53 15.15 3.20
C ARG A 81 13.13 15.65 1.89
N THR A 82 12.70 16.81 1.41
CA THR A 82 13.25 17.45 0.21
C THR A 82 14.75 17.74 0.38
N GLU A 83 15.15 18.31 1.52
CA GLU A 83 16.55 18.58 1.81
C GLU A 83 17.38 17.30 1.95
N ASP A 84 16.85 16.27 2.61
CA ASP A 84 17.50 14.96 2.72
C ASP A 84 17.71 14.32 1.34
N ALA A 85 16.70 14.35 0.48
CA ALA A 85 16.75 13.81 -0.87
C ALA A 85 17.73 14.59 -1.78
N ARG A 86 17.74 15.93 -1.68
CA ARG A 86 18.69 16.77 -2.42
C ARG A 86 20.13 16.49 -2.00
N ARG A 87 20.39 16.40 -0.69
CA ARG A 87 21.71 16.03 -0.14
C ARG A 87 22.16 14.65 -0.61
N TYR A 88 21.24 13.68 -0.66
CA TYR A 88 21.52 12.35 -1.18
C TYR A 88 22.03 12.40 -2.62
N PHE A 89 21.28 13.00 -3.56
CA PHE A 89 21.71 13.06 -4.96
C PHE A 89 22.97 13.89 -5.18
N GLN A 90 23.14 14.99 -4.44
CA GLN A 90 24.37 15.79 -4.50
C GLN A 90 25.62 15.02 -4.04
N SER A 91 25.45 13.98 -3.22
CA SER A 91 26.55 13.10 -2.81
C SER A 91 26.93 12.06 -3.88
N LEU A 92 26.06 11.84 -4.88
CA LEU A 92 26.30 10.90 -5.96
C LEU A 92 27.07 11.55 -7.12
N PRO A 93 27.89 10.78 -7.87
CA PRO A 93 28.53 11.30 -9.07
C PRO A 93 27.47 11.60 -10.14
N ARG A 94 27.56 12.77 -10.77
CA ARG A 94 26.72 13.12 -11.91
C ARG A 94 27.06 12.22 -13.11
N GLN A 95 26.04 11.63 -13.71
CA GLN A 95 26.14 10.90 -14.95
C GLN A 95 26.33 11.90 -16.09
N SER A 96 27.52 11.92 -16.68
CA SER A 96 27.92 12.90 -17.71
C SER A 96 27.65 12.42 -19.15
N SER A 97 27.18 11.18 -19.35
CA SER A 97 26.87 10.62 -20.68
C SER A 97 25.98 9.37 -20.61
N PRO A 98 25.19 9.08 -21.68
CA PRO A 98 24.10 8.10 -21.71
C PRO A 98 24.53 6.62 -21.69
N SER A 99 25.74 6.32 -21.20
CA SER A 99 26.39 5.02 -21.38
C SER A 99 26.83 4.36 -20.08
N GLY A 100 26.43 4.90 -18.92
CA GLY A 100 26.54 4.21 -17.64
C GLY A 100 25.45 3.15 -17.47
N SER A 101 25.52 2.10 -18.28
CA SER A 101 24.81 0.82 -18.14
C SER A 101 23.28 0.85 -17.99
N LEU A 102 22.60 1.28 -19.04
CA LEU A 102 21.42 0.54 -19.53
C LEU A 102 21.81 -0.28 -20.78
N GLU A 103 23.06 -0.74 -20.81
CA GLU A 103 23.40 -1.89 -21.64
C GLU A 103 22.63 -3.07 -21.05
N ALA A 104 21.52 -3.44 -21.70
CA ALA A 104 21.02 -4.80 -21.61
C ALA A 104 22.25 -5.71 -21.68
N PRO A 105 22.49 -6.61 -20.71
CA PRO A 105 23.71 -7.39 -20.69
C PRO A 105 23.75 -8.21 -21.98
N ALA A 106 24.52 -7.76 -22.96
CA ALA A 106 24.58 -8.34 -24.29
C ALA A 106 25.21 -9.75 -24.29
N THR A 107 25.52 -10.31 -23.12
CA THR A 107 26.08 -11.63 -22.93
C THR A 107 25.71 -12.31 -21.59
N SER A 108 24.79 -11.76 -20.78
CA SER A 108 24.32 -12.45 -19.57
C SER A 108 22.88 -12.91 -19.75
N THR A 109 22.64 -14.18 -19.54
CA THR A 109 21.35 -14.88 -19.54
C THR A 109 20.32 -14.39 -18.51
N ASN A 110 20.54 -13.22 -17.90
CA ASN A 110 19.70 -12.68 -16.85
C ASN A 110 18.77 -11.61 -17.44
N ALA A 111 17.51 -11.99 -17.68
CA ALA A 111 16.45 -11.07 -18.06
C ALA A 111 16.27 -9.99 -16.98
N THR A 112 16.04 -8.73 -17.40
CA THR A 112 15.71 -7.61 -16.52
C THR A 112 14.56 -8.01 -15.60
N LYS A 113 14.73 -7.88 -14.28
CA LYS A 113 13.72 -8.36 -13.34
C LYS A 113 12.59 -7.34 -13.16
N PHE A 114 12.94 -6.11 -12.79
CA PHE A 114 12.00 -5.00 -12.64
C PHE A 114 12.38 -3.83 -13.53
N ALA A 115 11.39 -3.18 -14.13
CA ALA A 115 11.51 -1.80 -14.60
C ALA A 115 10.60 -0.92 -13.74
N ILE A 116 11.17 0.03 -13.03
CA ILE A 116 10.51 0.91 -12.06
C ILE A 116 10.45 2.31 -12.67
N ALA A 117 9.24 2.75 -13.01
CA ALA A 117 8.98 4.08 -13.56
C ALA A 117 8.36 4.97 -12.47
N ILE A 118 8.98 6.11 -12.19
CA ILE A 118 8.37 7.17 -11.36
C ILE A 118 7.71 8.19 -12.29
N VAL A 119 6.38 8.26 -12.28
CA VAL A 119 5.60 9.19 -13.10
C VAL A 119 5.52 10.54 -12.39
N THR A 120 5.90 11.61 -13.07
CA THR A 120 5.90 12.95 -12.48
C THR A 120 5.43 14.04 -13.45
N VAL A 121 4.78 15.04 -12.89
CA VAL A 121 4.34 16.27 -13.57
C VAL A 121 4.60 17.46 -12.64
N SER A 122 4.92 18.62 -13.20
CA SER A 122 5.10 19.83 -12.41
C SER A 122 3.79 20.25 -11.78
N ARG A 123 3.86 20.67 -10.51
CA ARG A 123 2.73 21.23 -9.75
C ARG A 123 2.78 22.77 -9.71
N LYS A 124 3.67 23.40 -10.47
CA LYS A 124 3.87 24.87 -10.49
C LYS A 124 2.53 25.58 -10.74
N GLY A 125 2.12 26.42 -9.79
CA GLY A 125 0.91 27.24 -9.87
C GLY A 125 -0.38 26.58 -9.38
N SER A 126 -0.34 25.33 -8.91
CA SER A 126 -1.54 24.61 -8.43
C SER A 126 -1.84 24.84 -6.95
N SER A 127 -0.85 25.23 -6.13
CA SER A 127 -1.04 25.43 -4.69
C SER A 127 -1.55 26.84 -4.36
N GLN A 128 -2.64 26.92 -3.59
CA GLN A 128 -3.14 28.17 -3.02
C GLN A 128 -2.30 28.69 -1.85
N SER A 129 -1.41 27.87 -1.28
CA SER A 129 -0.56 28.24 -0.14
C SER A 129 0.89 28.40 -0.58
N GLU A 130 1.49 29.57 -0.28
CA GLU A 130 2.91 29.85 -0.49
C GLU A 130 3.81 28.82 0.22
N ALA A 131 3.36 28.25 1.34
CA ALA A 131 4.08 27.20 2.07
C ALA A 131 4.19 25.87 1.31
N LEU A 132 3.39 25.68 0.25
CA LEU A 132 3.35 24.46 -0.57
C LEU A 132 3.76 24.74 -2.03
N LYS A 133 4.38 25.88 -2.28
CA LYS A 133 4.90 26.27 -3.60
C LYS A 133 6.09 25.39 -4.04
N ASP A 134 6.83 24.87 -3.06
CA ASP A 134 8.05 24.07 -3.25
C ASP A 134 7.86 22.62 -2.76
N VAL A 135 6.92 21.89 -3.37
CA VAL A 135 6.73 20.46 -3.12
C VAL A 135 7.58 19.61 -4.07
N SER A 136 8.65 19.01 -3.54
CA SER A 136 9.61 18.19 -4.32
C SER A 136 9.36 16.68 -4.20
N TYR A 137 8.12 16.23 -4.41
CA TYR A 137 7.74 14.82 -4.21
C TYR A 137 8.58 13.85 -5.07
N VAL A 138 8.79 14.17 -6.35
CA VAL A 138 9.61 13.34 -7.24
C VAL A 138 11.03 13.16 -6.71
N LEU A 139 11.62 14.21 -6.12
CA LEU A 139 12.96 14.14 -5.55
C LEU A 139 12.99 13.17 -4.36
N GLN A 140 12.00 13.26 -3.48
CA GLN A 140 11.85 12.40 -2.30
C GLN A 140 11.65 10.93 -2.68
N SER A 141 10.68 10.65 -3.56
CA SER A 141 10.34 9.30 -3.99
C SER A 141 11.47 8.65 -4.79
N THR A 142 12.16 9.42 -5.65
CA THR A 142 13.31 8.93 -6.40
C THR A 142 14.48 8.62 -5.48
N ALA A 143 14.80 9.48 -4.51
CA ALA A 143 15.90 9.22 -3.55
C ALA A 143 15.64 7.94 -2.74
N ALA A 144 14.42 7.76 -2.25
CA ALA A 144 14.06 6.58 -1.47
C ALA A 144 14.15 5.29 -2.30
N LEU A 145 13.65 5.30 -3.54
CA LEU A 145 13.73 4.15 -4.44
C LEU A 145 15.15 3.88 -4.95
N ASP A 146 15.94 4.91 -5.26
CA ASP A 146 17.33 4.74 -5.71
C ASP A 146 18.17 4.11 -4.60
N LYS A 147 18.05 4.59 -3.36
CA LYS A 147 18.70 3.97 -2.19
C LYS A 147 18.29 2.51 -2.03
N LEU A 148 16.99 2.23 -2.06
CA LEU A 148 16.47 0.89 -1.84
C LEU A 148 16.86 -0.10 -2.96
N THR A 149 16.90 0.35 -4.21
CA THR A 149 17.29 -0.48 -5.36
C THR A 149 18.79 -0.76 -5.39
N ARG A 150 19.62 0.16 -4.89
CA ARG A 150 21.08 -0.06 -4.72
C ARG A 150 21.41 -0.98 -3.56
N ASP A 151 20.69 -0.86 -2.44
CA ASP A 151 21.01 -1.56 -1.19
C ASP A 151 20.45 -2.99 -1.12
N ASN A 152 19.63 -3.41 -2.09
CA ASN A 152 18.88 -4.66 -1.99
C ASN A 152 19.02 -5.59 -3.21
N GLU A 153 19.51 -6.81 -2.97
CA GLU A 153 19.75 -7.83 -4.00
C GLU A 153 18.50 -8.18 -4.83
N MET A 154 17.30 -7.98 -4.29
CA MET A 154 16.05 -8.23 -5.01
C MET A 154 15.98 -7.45 -6.32
N PHE A 155 16.57 -6.25 -6.36
CA PHE A 155 16.55 -5.33 -7.49
C PHE A 155 17.82 -5.42 -8.36
N HIS A 156 18.71 -6.39 -8.12
CA HIS A 156 19.81 -6.65 -9.04
C HIS A 156 19.28 -6.90 -10.46
N GLY A 157 19.87 -6.23 -11.45
CA GLY A 157 19.39 -6.27 -12.84
C GLY A 157 18.02 -5.62 -13.06
N SER A 158 17.62 -4.69 -12.18
CA SER A 158 16.44 -3.85 -12.35
C SER A 158 16.84 -2.45 -12.77
N VAL A 159 15.90 -1.74 -13.40
CA VAL A 159 16.10 -0.37 -13.86
C VAL A 159 15.11 0.54 -13.14
N LEU A 160 15.62 1.59 -12.50
CA LEU A 160 14.82 2.69 -11.97
C LEU A 160 14.99 3.90 -12.90
N PHE A 161 13.88 4.54 -13.29
CA PHE A 161 13.93 5.75 -14.10
C PHE A 161 12.77 6.70 -13.79
N VAL A 162 12.98 7.98 -14.09
CA VAL A 162 11.95 9.01 -13.96
C VAL A 162 11.27 9.22 -15.31
N CYS A 163 9.94 9.20 -15.30
CA CYS A 163 9.08 9.45 -16.45
C CYS A 163 8.42 10.82 -16.29
N ASN A 164 9.02 11.83 -16.92
CA ASN A 164 8.47 13.19 -16.90
C ASN A 164 7.43 13.36 -18.00
N VAL A 165 6.21 13.64 -17.55
CA VAL A 165 5.04 13.83 -18.41
C VAL A 165 4.51 15.26 -18.37
N ASP A 166 5.36 16.20 -17.92
CA ASP A 166 5.07 17.63 -18.02
C ASP A 166 5.03 18.11 -19.47
N TYR A 167 4.12 19.04 -19.78
CA TYR A 167 4.03 19.65 -21.11
C TYR A 167 5.30 20.45 -21.46
N ASP A 168 5.95 21.06 -20.47
CA ASP A 168 7.28 21.65 -20.58
C ASP A 168 8.22 20.94 -19.59
N PRO A 169 8.87 19.84 -20.01
CA PRO A 169 9.73 19.04 -19.15
C PRO A 169 10.84 19.83 -18.45
N ARG A 170 11.32 20.93 -19.06
CA ARG A 170 12.37 21.78 -18.48
C ARG A 170 11.86 22.68 -17.36
N SER A 171 10.56 22.94 -17.31
CA SER A 171 9.94 23.73 -16.25
C SER A 171 9.84 22.95 -14.93
N HIS A 172 9.92 21.61 -15.00
CA HIS A 172 9.94 20.72 -13.83
C HIS A 172 11.36 20.58 -13.27
N GLU A 173 11.77 21.56 -12.46
CA GLU A 173 13.14 21.72 -11.98
C GLU A 173 13.69 20.49 -11.23
N ASP A 174 12.88 19.82 -10.41
CA ASP A 174 13.33 18.64 -9.68
C ASP A 174 13.53 17.44 -10.61
N ALA A 175 12.61 17.25 -11.58
CA ALA A 175 12.78 16.21 -12.59
C ALA A 175 13.99 16.50 -13.50
N ASP A 176 14.21 17.77 -13.88
CA ASP A 176 15.37 18.20 -14.67
C ASP A 176 16.69 18.01 -13.90
N PHE A 177 16.71 18.35 -12.60
CA PHE A 177 17.83 18.08 -11.71
C PHE A 177 18.18 16.58 -11.66
N LEU A 178 17.17 15.70 -11.60
CA LEU A 178 17.33 14.26 -11.53
C LEU A 178 17.94 13.64 -12.80
N LYS A 179 17.84 14.29 -13.97
CA LYS A 179 18.47 13.83 -15.22
C LYS A 179 19.98 13.60 -15.09
N GLY A 180 20.63 14.32 -14.17
CA GLY A 180 22.05 14.17 -13.90
C GLY A 180 22.41 12.93 -13.08
N TYR A 181 21.45 12.16 -12.56
CA TYR A 181 21.71 11.09 -11.58
C TYR A 181 21.00 9.78 -11.89
N VAL A 182 19.82 9.82 -12.48
CA VAL A 182 19.00 8.62 -12.79
C VAL A 182 18.57 8.63 -14.26
N PRO A 183 18.36 7.45 -14.88
CA PRO A 183 17.77 7.36 -16.22
C PRO A 183 16.43 8.08 -16.31
N TYR A 184 16.12 8.60 -17.50
CA TYR A 184 15.06 9.59 -17.63
C TYR A 184 14.37 9.54 -19.00
N VAL A 185 13.04 9.71 -19.01
CA VAL A 185 12.24 9.80 -20.23
C VAL A 185 11.25 10.95 -20.18
N GLU A 186 11.08 11.63 -21.31
CA GLU A 186 10.13 12.72 -21.51
C GLU A 186 9.04 12.29 -22.48
N ARG A 187 7.76 12.52 -22.12
CA ARG A 187 6.65 12.33 -23.08
C ARG A 187 6.60 13.46 -24.12
N TYR A 188 6.65 14.71 -23.65
CA TYR A 188 6.50 15.91 -24.48
C TYR A 188 7.82 16.58 -24.85
N GLY A 189 8.94 16.01 -24.42
CA GLY A 189 10.28 16.48 -24.73
C GLY A 189 10.95 15.64 -25.80
N MET A 190 12.21 15.95 -26.08
CA MET A 190 13.04 15.21 -27.03
C MET A 190 13.98 14.22 -26.36
N SER A 191 13.99 14.16 -25.02
CA SER A 191 15.01 13.44 -24.25
C SER A 191 14.47 12.09 -23.76
N SER A 192 15.02 11.01 -24.29
CA SER A 192 14.96 9.66 -23.68
C SER A 192 16.37 9.30 -23.24
N PHE A 193 16.88 9.99 -22.21
CA PHE A 193 18.27 9.85 -21.79
C PHE A 193 18.49 8.50 -21.10
N SER A 194 19.44 7.73 -21.63
CA SER A 194 19.84 6.39 -21.15
C SER A 194 18.80 5.26 -21.34
N LEU A 195 17.64 5.50 -21.93
CA LEU A 195 16.70 4.42 -22.32
C LEU A 195 16.78 4.13 -23.84
N PRO A 196 16.60 2.87 -24.27
CA PRO A 196 16.46 2.56 -25.70
C PRO A 196 15.36 3.41 -26.34
N ALA A 197 15.54 3.79 -27.61
CA ALA A 197 14.51 4.53 -28.35
C ALA A 197 13.17 3.78 -28.26
N LEU A 198 12.22 4.37 -27.53
CA LEU A 198 10.89 3.80 -27.32
C LEU A 198 10.23 3.57 -28.69
N ARG A 199 10.09 2.30 -29.08
CA ARG A 199 9.19 1.93 -30.17
C ARG A 199 7.78 1.84 -29.60
N ILE A 200 7.11 2.99 -29.46
CA ILE A 200 5.70 3.07 -29.02
C ILE A 200 4.82 2.41 -30.08
N PRO A 201 4.22 1.23 -29.84
CA PRO A 201 3.42 0.54 -30.84
C PRO A 201 2.01 1.15 -30.95
N VAL A 202 1.59 1.45 -32.19
CA VAL A 202 0.22 1.46 -32.77
C VAL A 202 -0.88 2.30 -32.08
N VAL A 203 -0.57 3.17 -31.11
CA VAL A 203 -1.53 4.21 -30.68
C VAL A 203 -1.00 5.62 -30.92
N GLY A 204 -0.26 5.79 -32.03
CA GLY A 204 0.38 7.05 -32.40
C GLY A 204 -0.57 8.26 -32.36
N HIS A 205 -1.85 8.08 -32.67
CA HIS A 205 -2.84 9.17 -32.63
C HIS A 205 -3.17 9.66 -31.21
N LEU A 206 -3.29 8.78 -30.20
CA LEU A 206 -3.53 9.20 -28.79
C LEU A 206 -2.31 9.91 -28.18
N TYR A 207 -1.10 9.56 -28.64
CA TYR A 207 0.13 10.22 -28.22
C TYR A 207 0.36 11.55 -28.95
N ASN A 208 -0.12 11.67 -30.19
CA ASN A 208 0.02 12.86 -31.04
C ASN A 208 -1.01 13.97 -30.80
N GLU A 209 -2.09 13.72 -30.06
CA GLU A 209 -3.01 14.80 -29.69
C GLU A 209 -2.29 15.76 -28.74
N THR A 210 -1.75 16.82 -29.36
CA THR A 210 -0.99 17.89 -28.74
C THR A 210 -1.89 18.60 -27.75
N ARG A 211 -1.74 18.22 -26.48
CA ARG A 211 -2.48 18.73 -25.31
C ARG A 211 -3.89 18.17 -25.27
N HIS A 212 -4.06 17.13 -24.46
CA HIS A 212 -5.38 16.66 -24.03
C HIS A 212 -6.13 17.86 -23.46
N ALA A 213 -7.34 18.12 -23.98
CA ALA A 213 -8.21 19.19 -23.49
C ALA A 213 -8.68 18.91 -22.05
N ASP A 214 -8.77 17.62 -21.71
CA ASP A 214 -9.17 17.12 -20.40
C ASP A 214 -7.97 16.56 -19.61
N VAL A 215 -7.88 16.91 -18.32
CA VAL A 215 -6.77 16.52 -17.45
C VAL A 215 -6.77 15.00 -17.19
N ILE A 216 -7.94 14.37 -17.14
CA ILE A 216 -8.11 12.92 -16.93
C ILE A 216 -7.59 12.16 -18.15
N ASP A 217 -7.89 12.65 -19.36
CA ASP A 217 -7.36 12.05 -20.59
C ASP A 217 -5.83 12.20 -20.70
N LYS A 218 -5.30 13.36 -20.25
CA LYS A 218 -3.86 13.58 -20.12
C LYS A 218 -3.24 12.54 -19.19
N GLU A 219 -3.77 12.41 -17.97
CA GLU A 219 -3.30 11.48 -16.94
C GLU A 219 -3.29 10.04 -17.46
N ARG A 220 -4.35 9.62 -18.15
CA ARG A 220 -4.42 8.28 -18.74
C ARG A 220 -3.37 8.04 -19.81
N ALA A 221 -3.19 8.99 -20.72
CA ALA A 221 -2.19 8.84 -21.77
C ALA A 221 -0.74 8.94 -21.22
N ASP A 222 -0.52 9.73 -20.17
CA ASP A 222 0.75 9.80 -19.43
C ASP A 222 1.07 8.46 -18.76
N TYR A 223 0.07 7.88 -18.10
CA TYR A 223 0.17 6.58 -17.48
C TYR A 223 0.56 5.50 -18.49
N MET A 224 -0.16 5.44 -19.62
CA MET A 224 0.12 4.51 -20.71
C MET A 224 1.55 4.70 -21.26
N PHE A 225 1.99 5.94 -21.45
CA PHE A 225 3.36 6.25 -21.91
C PHE A 225 4.42 5.65 -20.97
N CYS A 226 4.31 5.92 -19.67
CA CYS A 226 5.30 5.47 -18.70
C CYS A 226 5.30 3.94 -18.51
N VAL A 227 4.12 3.31 -18.53
CA VAL A 227 4.00 1.85 -18.50
C VAL A 227 4.67 1.22 -19.73
N GLN A 228 4.44 1.77 -20.93
CA GLN A 228 5.08 1.28 -22.15
C GLN A 228 6.59 1.51 -22.15
N ALA A 229 7.06 2.65 -21.65
CA ALA A 229 8.48 2.93 -21.48
C ALA A 229 9.15 1.86 -20.62
N ALA A 230 8.56 1.54 -19.48
CA ALA A 230 9.07 0.49 -18.60
C ALA A 230 9.04 -0.90 -19.27
N ALA A 231 7.95 -1.23 -19.97
CA ALA A 231 7.83 -2.51 -20.67
C ALA A 231 8.81 -2.67 -21.84
N SER A 232 9.24 -1.56 -22.47
CA SER A 232 10.22 -1.59 -23.56
C SER A 232 11.60 -2.12 -23.15
N LEU A 233 11.88 -2.13 -21.84
CA LEU A 233 13.09 -2.72 -21.24
C LEU A 233 12.99 -4.25 -21.08
N ASN A 234 11.90 -4.85 -21.56
CA ASN A 234 11.59 -6.27 -21.46
C ASN A 234 11.78 -6.86 -20.04
N PRO A 235 11.23 -6.24 -18.99
CA PRO A 235 11.38 -6.73 -17.62
C PRO A 235 10.51 -7.97 -17.38
N GLN A 236 10.66 -8.66 -16.24
CA GLN A 236 9.68 -9.64 -15.77
C GLN A 236 8.41 -8.94 -15.22
N TYR A 237 8.61 -7.86 -14.47
CA TYR A 237 7.54 -7.02 -13.96
C TYR A 237 7.82 -5.52 -14.19
N VAL A 238 6.78 -4.78 -14.50
CA VAL A 238 6.77 -3.31 -14.55
C VAL A 238 6.22 -2.80 -13.22
N ILE A 239 6.95 -1.92 -12.55
CA ILE A 239 6.48 -1.19 -11.37
C ILE A 239 6.28 0.27 -11.77
N VAL A 240 5.08 0.79 -11.56
CA VAL A 240 4.77 2.20 -11.80
C VAL A 240 4.43 2.84 -10.47
N VAL A 241 5.08 3.96 -10.20
CA VAL A 241 4.98 4.71 -8.95
C VAL A 241 4.69 6.17 -9.31
N GLU A 242 3.68 6.78 -8.71
CA GLU A 242 3.43 8.22 -8.78
C GLU A 242 4.48 8.96 -7.92
N ASP A 243 4.83 10.18 -8.29
CA ASP A 243 5.87 10.94 -7.62
C ASP A 243 5.60 11.25 -6.15
N ASP A 244 4.34 11.17 -5.71
CA ASP A 244 3.92 11.35 -4.32
C ASP A 244 3.70 10.02 -3.57
N ALA A 245 4.34 8.93 -4.01
CA ALA A 245 4.34 7.64 -3.32
C ALA A 245 5.74 7.24 -2.83
N LEU A 246 5.88 7.10 -1.50
CA LEU A 246 7.13 6.77 -0.82
C LEU A 246 7.16 5.29 -0.38
N PRO A 247 8.21 4.51 -0.70
CA PRO A 247 8.32 3.12 -0.24
C PRO A 247 8.56 3.04 1.26
N THR A 248 8.02 2.00 1.89
CA THR A 248 8.33 1.65 3.30
C THR A 248 9.60 0.82 3.40
N ASP A 249 10.22 0.77 4.59
CA ASP A 249 11.43 -0.03 4.85
C ASP A 249 11.26 -1.53 4.52
N ASN A 250 10.02 -2.04 4.61
CA ASN A 250 9.68 -3.43 4.34
C ASN A 250 9.32 -3.70 2.87
N PHE A 251 9.41 -2.71 1.98
CA PHE A 251 8.97 -2.83 0.59
C PHE A 251 9.59 -4.04 -0.12
N ALA A 252 10.92 -4.13 -0.15
CA ALA A 252 11.63 -5.20 -0.85
C ALA A 252 11.28 -6.62 -0.33
N PRO A 253 11.47 -6.96 0.96
CA PRO A 253 11.22 -8.32 1.44
C PRO A 253 9.74 -8.73 1.33
N VAL A 254 8.80 -7.78 1.42
CA VAL A 254 7.37 -8.06 1.29
C VAL A 254 6.96 -8.25 -0.16
N LEU A 255 7.44 -7.40 -1.07
CA LEU A 255 7.17 -7.55 -2.50
C LEU A 255 7.68 -8.91 -2.98
N GLU A 256 8.92 -9.28 -2.62
CA GLU A 256 9.51 -10.54 -3.05
C GLU A 256 8.68 -11.75 -2.60
N HIS A 257 8.30 -11.76 -1.33
CA HIS A 257 7.52 -12.83 -0.75
C HIS A 257 6.16 -13.00 -1.44
N ASN A 258 5.50 -11.89 -1.75
CA ASN A 258 4.17 -11.94 -2.38
C ASN A 258 4.24 -12.26 -3.89
N LEU A 259 5.22 -11.76 -4.63
CA LEU A 259 5.43 -12.17 -6.03
C LEU A 259 5.74 -13.67 -6.12
N ARG A 260 6.59 -14.20 -5.24
CA ARG A 260 6.85 -15.66 -5.16
C ARG A 260 5.59 -16.47 -4.87
N LYS A 261 4.68 -15.97 -4.01
CA LYS A 261 3.38 -16.62 -3.76
C LYS A 261 2.50 -16.64 -5.02
N LEU A 262 2.45 -15.53 -5.75
CA LEU A 262 1.68 -15.40 -6.99
C LEU A 262 2.22 -16.33 -8.09
N ASP A 263 3.54 -16.39 -8.25
CA ASP A 263 4.18 -17.29 -9.23
C ASP A 263 3.98 -18.77 -8.86
N ARG A 264 3.91 -19.11 -7.57
CA ARG A 264 3.60 -20.48 -7.12
C ARG A 264 2.16 -20.85 -7.43
N LYS A 265 1.20 -19.94 -7.26
CA LYS A 265 -0.21 -20.19 -7.60
C LYS A 265 -0.36 -20.55 -9.09
N LYS A 266 0.40 -19.91 -9.98
CA LYS A 266 0.46 -20.26 -11.41
C LYS A 266 0.89 -21.71 -11.68
N LYS A 267 1.80 -22.27 -10.89
CA LYS A 267 2.31 -23.64 -11.09
C LYS A 267 1.36 -24.74 -10.61
N CYS A 268 0.40 -24.41 -9.74
CA CYS A 268 -0.46 -25.40 -9.08
C CYS A 268 -1.85 -25.57 -9.70
N THR A 269 -2.20 -24.81 -10.74
CA THR A 269 -3.39 -25.10 -11.56
C THR A 269 -3.09 -26.31 -12.46
N PRO A 270 -3.76 -27.46 -12.26
CA PRO A 270 -3.44 -28.68 -12.99
C PRO A 270 -3.76 -28.53 -14.48
N ARG A 271 -2.85 -29.02 -15.32
CA ARG A 271 -3.09 -29.24 -16.76
C ARG A 271 -4.26 -30.20 -16.92
N GLY A 272 -5.27 -29.76 -17.66
CA GLY A 272 -6.29 -30.62 -18.25
C GLY A 272 -7.00 -31.55 -17.26
N TYR A 273 -8.08 -31.06 -16.66
CA TYR A 273 -9.16 -31.95 -16.23
C TYR A 273 -10.47 -31.42 -16.80
N SER A 274 -11.09 -32.24 -17.65
CA SER A 274 -12.48 -32.10 -18.06
C SER A 274 -13.34 -31.98 -16.80
N ILE A 275 -13.95 -30.80 -16.62
CA ILE A 275 -14.95 -30.59 -15.57
C ILE A 275 -16.25 -31.22 -16.07
N SER A 276 -16.43 -32.49 -15.78
CA SER A 276 -17.75 -33.02 -15.47
C SER A 276 -17.84 -33.14 -13.95
N SER A 277 -18.86 -32.52 -13.37
CA SER A 277 -19.27 -32.63 -11.96
C SER A 277 -18.42 -31.85 -10.93
N CYS A 278 -18.66 -30.55 -10.83
CA CYS A 278 -18.91 -29.91 -9.53
C CYS A 278 -20.21 -29.11 -9.65
N SER A 279 -21.29 -29.72 -9.20
CA SER A 279 -22.56 -29.03 -8.97
C SER A 279 -22.42 -28.21 -7.69
N ASP A 280 -22.31 -26.89 -7.81
CA ASP A 280 -22.79 -25.97 -6.81
C ASP A 280 -23.31 -24.72 -7.50
N HIS A 281 -24.55 -24.36 -7.18
CA HIS A 281 -25.37 -23.41 -7.90
C HIS A 281 -24.82 -21.98 -7.81
N SER A 282 -24.35 -21.45 -8.93
CA SER A 282 -24.76 -20.15 -9.47
C SER A 282 -24.42 -20.10 -10.95
N GLU A 283 -25.45 -20.06 -11.80
CA GLU A 283 -25.29 -19.97 -13.25
C GLU A 283 -24.58 -18.66 -13.62
N PRO A 284 -23.56 -18.68 -14.50
CA PRO A 284 -23.11 -17.47 -15.16
C PRO A 284 -24.16 -17.07 -16.18
N VAL A 285 -24.78 -15.90 -15.97
CA VAL A 285 -25.65 -15.28 -16.97
C VAL A 285 -24.83 -15.11 -18.25
N ALA A 286 -25.26 -15.72 -19.35
CA ALA A 286 -24.70 -15.46 -20.66
C ALA A 286 -25.08 -14.04 -21.09
N TRP A 287 -24.12 -13.11 -21.11
CA TRP A 287 -24.37 -11.73 -21.56
C TRP A 287 -24.24 -11.66 -23.08
N SER A 288 -25.39 -11.54 -23.75
CA SER A 288 -25.51 -11.20 -25.17
C SER A 288 -24.96 -9.79 -25.45
N SER A 289 -24.46 -9.57 -26.67
CA SER A 289 -23.94 -8.31 -27.24
C SER A 289 -24.85 -7.08 -27.06
N SER A 290 -26.11 -7.29 -26.70
CA SER A 290 -27.08 -6.25 -26.35
C SER A 290 -26.75 -5.48 -25.06
N ASN A 291 -25.97 -6.06 -24.15
CA ASN A 291 -25.83 -5.50 -22.80
C ASN A 291 -24.64 -4.53 -22.62
N LEU A 292 -23.71 -4.50 -23.59
CA LEU A 292 -22.67 -3.48 -23.69
C LEU A 292 -23.30 -2.10 -23.96
N VAL A 293 -24.31 -2.03 -24.83
CA VAL A 293 -25.02 -0.78 -25.16
C VAL A 293 -25.73 -0.21 -23.93
N SER A 294 -26.35 -1.05 -23.09
CA SER A 294 -27.05 -0.60 -21.88
C SER A 294 -26.12 -0.09 -20.77
N PHE A 295 -24.88 -0.57 -20.68
CA PHE A 295 -23.89 -0.03 -19.72
C PHE A 295 -23.34 1.33 -20.19
N PHE A 296 -23.17 1.50 -21.51
CA PHE A 296 -22.81 2.78 -22.12
C PHE A 296 -23.95 3.82 -22.04
N GLU A 297 -25.22 3.42 -22.11
CA GLU A 297 -26.38 4.31 -22.00
C GLU A 297 -26.73 4.69 -20.54
N SER A 298 -26.44 3.85 -19.54
CA SER A 298 -26.75 4.19 -18.13
C SER A 298 -25.81 5.23 -17.52
N SER A 299 -24.75 5.62 -18.22
CA SER A 299 -23.74 6.57 -17.74
C SER A 299 -23.99 8.02 -18.22
N SER A 300 -25.05 8.25 -19.01
CA SER A 300 -25.31 9.54 -19.68
C SER A 300 -26.58 10.25 -19.22
N SER A 301 -27.01 10.11 -17.96
CA SER A 301 -28.17 10.84 -17.43
C SER A 301 -27.79 11.84 -16.33
N SER A 302 -27.15 12.93 -16.71
CA SER A 302 -27.31 14.23 -16.04
C SER A 302 -26.92 15.39 -16.98
N GLU A 303 -27.94 16.18 -17.32
CA GLU A 303 -27.93 17.58 -17.81
C GLU A 303 -27.79 17.92 -19.31
N GLN A 304 -28.93 18.42 -19.83
CA GLN A 304 -29.15 19.56 -20.73
C GLN A 304 -28.58 19.58 -22.17
N SER A 305 -29.45 19.16 -23.09
CA SER A 305 -29.88 19.85 -24.32
C SER A 305 -28.87 20.72 -25.06
N GLU A 306 -28.21 20.14 -26.07
CA GLU A 306 -27.96 20.83 -27.34
C GLU A 306 -27.81 19.80 -28.49
N THR A 307 -28.62 19.98 -29.52
CA THR A 307 -28.73 19.13 -30.71
C THR A 307 -27.51 19.29 -31.63
N ILE A 308 -26.67 18.26 -31.77
CA ILE A 308 -25.72 18.12 -32.89
C ILE A 308 -25.76 16.68 -33.42
N ASN A 309 -25.90 16.56 -34.74
CA ASN A 309 -26.09 15.34 -35.50
C ASN A 309 -24.96 14.31 -35.32
N ALA A 310 -25.34 13.04 -35.10
CA ALA A 310 -24.44 11.89 -35.01
C ALA A 310 -23.98 11.37 -36.38
N PRO A 311 -22.74 10.82 -36.49
CA PRO A 311 -22.43 9.77 -37.44
C PRO A 311 -22.29 8.43 -36.70
N GLY A 312 -23.24 7.53 -36.95
CA GLY A 312 -23.17 6.14 -36.52
C GLY A 312 -22.21 5.33 -37.40
N ASN A 313 -21.26 4.64 -36.75
CA ASN A 313 -20.69 3.35 -37.17
C ASN A 313 -19.47 2.90 -36.34
N LYS A 314 -18.93 3.72 -35.42
CA LYS A 314 -17.69 3.39 -34.70
C LYS A 314 -17.74 2.10 -33.86
N GLY A 315 -18.89 1.69 -33.35
CA GLY A 315 -19.01 0.51 -32.49
C GLY A 315 -18.84 -0.85 -33.21
N ARG A 316 -19.07 -0.89 -34.53
CA ARG A 316 -19.03 -2.14 -35.32
C ARG A 316 -17.60 -2.44 -35.83
N ASP A 317 -16.82 -1.39 -36.08
CA ASP A 317 -15.40 -1.50 -36.46
C ASP A 317 -14.51 -1.97 -35.29
N VAL A 318 -14.89 -1.66 -34.04
CA VAL A 318 -14.16 -2.07 -32.83
C VAL A 318 -14.19 -3.59 -32.64
N LEU A 319 -15.35 -4.22 -32.84
CA LEU A 319 -15.48 -5.68 -32.74
C LEU A 319 -14.69 -6.38 -33.87
N GLN A 320 -14.73 -5.82 -35.08
CA GLN A 320 -14.04 -6.39 -36.23
C GLN A 320 -12.51 -6.26 -36.11
N LEU A 321 -11.99 -5.17 -35.54
CA LEU A 321 -10.57 -5.00 -35.24
C LEU A 321 -10.10 -5.93 -34.11
N LEU A 322 -10.88 -6.06 -33.03
CA LEU A 322 -10.58 -6.98 -31.92
C LEU A 322 -10.58 -8.46 -32.37
N ASP A 323 -11.50 -8.85 -33.25
CA ASP A 323 -11.52 -10.18 -33.87
C ASP A 323 -10.35 -10.39 -34.85
N THR A 324 -9.97 -9.37 -35.61
CA THR A 324 -8.84 -9.47 -36.57
C THR A 324 -7.48 -9.56 -35.84
N PHE A 325 -7.33 -8.90 -34.68
CA PHE A 325 -6.15 -9.06 -33.82
C PHE A 325 -6.12 -10.41 -33.08
N SER A 326 -7.28 -10.93 -32.71
CA SER A 326 -7.40 -12.30 -32.18
C SER A 326 -7.06 -13.35 -33.25
N ALA A 327 -7.42 -13.12 -34.51
CA ALA A 327 -7.16 -14.02 -35.63
C ALA A 327 -5.70 -13.96 -36.16
N SER A 328 -4.97 -12.87 -35.93
CA SER A 328 -3.56 -12.71 -36.37
C SER A 328 -2.53 -13.39 -35.44
N ARG A 329 -3.00 -14.13 -34.41
CA ARG A 329 -2.15 -14.91 -33.50
C ARG A 329 -2.48 -16.40 -33.52
N ASN A 330 -2.44 -17.00 -34.72
CA ASN A 330 -2.26 -18.45 -34.88
C ASN A 330 -0.80 -18.91 -34.66
N GLY A 331 -0.04 -18.18 -33.85
CA GLY A 331 1.22 -18.62 -33.26
C GLY A 331 0.99 -18.92 -31.79
N SER A 332 0.66 -20.18 -31.48
CA SER A 332 0.65 -20.78 -30.14
C SER A 332 0.22 -19.84 -29.00
N HIS A 333 -1.09 -19.69 -28.80
CA HIS A 333 -1.63 -19.37 -27.48
C HIS A 333 -1.10 -20.43 -26.50
N ASP A 334 -0.18 -20.05 -25.62
CA ASP A 334 0.22 -20.88 -24.49
C ASP A 334 -0.99 -20.94 -23.54
N GLU A 335 -1.76 -22.04 -23.58
CA GLU A 335 -2.96 -22.35 -22.78
C GLU A 335 -2.66 -22.49 -21.26
N ASN A 336 -1.71 -21.73 -20.73
CA ASN A 336 -1.25 -21.74 -19.34
C ASN A 336 -1.21 -20.32 -18.73
N ASN A 337 -2.34 -19.64 -18.49
CA ASN A 337 -2.42 -18.58 -17.46
C ASN A 337 -3.83 -17.98 -17.30
N PRO A 338 -4.19 -17.56 -16.07
CA PRO A 338 -3.91 -16.15 -15.76
C PRO A 338 -2.84 -15.97 -14.67
N SER A 339 -1.80 -15.22 -15.03
CA SER A 339 -1.09 -14.35 -14.10
C SER A 339 -1.96 -13.13 -13.91
N PHE A 340 -2.07 -12.70 -12.67
CA PHE A 340 -2.83 -11.54 -12.23
C PHE A 340 -2.66 -10.29 -13.12
N ALA A 341 -3.70 -9.46 -13.23
CA ALA A 341 -3.67 -8.21 -13.99
C ALA A 341 -2.65 -7.24 -13.39
N TYR A 342 -2.74 -7.03 -12.08
CA TYR A 342 -1.89 -6.11 -11.34
C TYR A 342 -1.89 -6.42 -9.84
N LEU A 343 -0.85 -5.94 -9.18
CA LEU A 343 -0.68 -5.97 -7.74
C LEU A 343 -0.52 -4.54 -7.22
N LYS A 344 -1.48 -4.07 -6.42
CA LYS A 344 -1.44 -2.75 -5.77
C LYS A 344 -0.59 -2.78 -4.51
N LEU A 345 0.24 -1.76 -4.34
CA LEU A 345 1.19 -1.63 -3.23
C LEU A 345 0.77 -0.60 -2.18
N SER A 346 -0.24 0.21 -2.50
CA SER A 346 -0.88 1.15 -1.60
C SER A 346 -2.41 1.17 -1.80
N TRP A 347 -3.10 1.55 -0.74
CA TRP A 347 -4.52 1.85 -0.71
C TRP A 347 -4.79 2.94 0.34
N PRO A 348 -5.68 3.92 0.12
CA PRO A 348 -5.86 5.05 1.03
C PRO A 348 -6.09 4.62 2.49
N SER A 349 -5.32 5.18 3.41
CA SER A 349 -5.37 4.83 4.84
C SER A 349 -6.70 5.24 5.47
N THR A 350 -7.34 6.30 4.98
CA THR A 350 -8.68 6.75 5.37
C THR A 350 -9.75 5.66 5.21
N TRP A 351 -9.57 4.78 4.22
CA TRP A 351 -10.53 3.73 3.92
C TRP A 351 -10.20 2.42 4.66
N GLN A 352 -9.08 2.33 5.36
CA GLN A 352 -8.62 1.10 6.05
C GLN A 352 -9.25 0.84 7.42
N GLY A 353 -10.21 1.66 7.84
CA GLY A 353 -10.91 1.53 9.12
C GLY A 353 -11.77 0.26 9.25
N PHE A 354 -12.17 -0.07 10.49
CA PHE A 354 -13.01 -1.23 10.80
C PHE A 354 -14.43 -1.16 10.21
N THR A 355 -14.90 0.05 9.89
CA THR A 355 -16.26 0.29 9.37
C THR A 355 -16.43 -0.08 7.90
N TYR A 356 -15.34 -0.14 7.13
CA TYR A 356 -15.38 -0.26 5.67
C TYR A 356 -15.31 -1.72 5.19
N GLY A 357 -16.39 -2.49 5.45
CA GLY A 357 -16.58 -3.83 4.89
C GLY A 357 -16.70 -4.93 5.95
N PHE A 358 -17.48 -5.96 5.61
CA PHE A 358 -17.83 -7.06 6.52
C PHE A 358 -16.61 -7.81 7.04
N GLU A 359 -15.64 -8.12 6.18
CA GLU A 359 -14.42 -8.84 6.57
C GLU A 359 -13.63 -8.13 7.69
N ARG A 360 -13.66 -6.80 7.71
CA ARG A 360 -12.92 -6.00 8.69
C ARG A 360 -13.64 -5.94 10.03
N GLN A 361 -14.97 -5.95 10.01
CA GLN A 361 -15.77 -6.10 11.22
C GLN A 361 -15.54 -7.49 11.83
N VAL A 362 -15.45 -8.53 10.99
CA VAL A 362 -15.08 -9.88 11.44
C VAL A 362 -13.69 -9.89 12.08
N ASP A 363 -12.68 -9.25 11.46
CA ASP A 363 -11.34 -9.09 12.05
C ASP A 363 -11.41 -8.49 13.48
N LEU A 364 -12.23 -7.45 13.68
CA LEU A 364 -12.43 -6.80 14.98
C LEU A 364 -13.04 -7.75 16.01
N PHE A 365 -14.11 -8.47 15.65
CA PHE A 365 -14.75 -9.43 16.55
C PHE A 365 -13.81 -10.59 16.91
N CYS A 366 -13.06 -11.11 15.93
CA CYS A 366 -12.07 -12.16 16.16
C CYS A 366 -10.95 -11.69 17.11
N LEU A 367 -10.40 -10.50 16.89
CA LEU A 367 -9.36 -9.93 17.76
C LEU A 367 -9.88 -9.70 19.18
N SER A 368 -11.13 -9.25 19.30
CA SER A 368 -11.82 -9.03 20.58
C SER A 368 -12.01 -10.34 21.35
N ALA A 369 -12.54 -11.38 20.69
CA ALA A 369 -12.73 -12.70 21.29
C ALA A 369 -11.39 -13.35 21.68
N PHE A 370 -10.35 -13.21 20.85
CA PHE A 370 -9.02 -13.68 21.17
C PHE A 370 -8.44 -12.98 22.41
N GLY A 371 -8.54 -11.65 22.46
CA GLY A 371 -8.08 -10.87 23.60
C GLY A 371 -8.83 -11.21 24.90
N GLY A 372 -10.16 -11.40 24.83
CA GLY A 372 -10.95 -11.88 25.96
C GLY A 372 -10.52 -13.27 26.45
N SER A 373 -10.24 -14.18 25.53
CA SER A 373 -9.73 -15.53 25.85
C SER A 373 -8.37 -15.48 26.54
N MET A 374 -7.45 -14.65 26.03
CA MET A 374 -6.13 -14.42 26.64
C MET A 374 -6.25 -13.80 28.04
N GLY A 375 -7.17 -12.86 28.24
CA GLY A 375 -7.44 -12.27 29.55
C GLY A 375 -7.91 -13.31 30.56
N VAL A 376 -8.81 -14.23 30.16
CA VAL A 376 -9.25 -15.34 31.02
C VAL A 376 -8.11 -16.30 31.33
N LEU A 377 -7.33 -16.69 30.32
CA LEU A 377 -6.17 -17.58 30.49
C LEU A 377 -5.17 -16.97 31.49
N MET A 378 -4.79 -15.71 31.29
CA MET A 378 -3.89 -14.99 32.21
C MET A 378 -4.44 -14.95 33.63
N HIS A 379 -5.74 -14.73 33.80
CA HIS A 379 -6.35 -14.75 35.12
C HIS A 379 -6.24 -16.13 35.80
N VAL A 380 -6.49 -17.21 35.07
CA VAL A 380 -6.37 -18.59 35.60
C VAL A 380 -4.92 -18.88 35.97
N LEU A 381 -3.96 -18.50 35.13
CA LEU A 381 -2.53 -18.68 35.39
C LEU A 381 -2.05 -17.90 36.62
N VAL A 382 -2.44 -16.63 36.76
CA VAL A 382 -2.01 -15.76 37.87
C VAL A 382 -2.65 -16.18 39.20
N THR A 383 -3.93 -16.56 39.18
CA THR A 383 -4.61 -16.92 40.42
C THR A 383 -4.35 -18.36 40.86
N LEU A 384 -3.82 -19.21 39.96
CA LEU A 384 -3.69 -20.67 40.13
C LEU A 384 -5.01 -21.34 40.60
N ARG A 385 -6.14 -20.65 40.42
CA ARG A 385 -7.46 -21.09 40.86
C ARG A 385 -8.19 -21.70 39.68
N ILE A 386 -7.93 -22.98 39.48
CA ILE A 386 -8.60 -23.81 38.47
C ILE A 386 -10.11 -23.92 38.78
N TYR A 387 -10.51 -23.82 40.05
CA TYR A 387 -11.90 -23.92 40.53
C TYR A 387 -12.65 -22.58 40.54
N THR A 388 -12.54 -21.78 39.48
CA THR A 388 -13.43 -20.62 39.32
C THR A 388 -14.74 -21.05 38.67
N SER A 389 -15.88 -20.53 39.16
CA SER A 389 -17.20 -20.88 38.62
C SER A 389 -17.28 -20.53 37.13
N SER A 390 -17.81 -21.45 36.31
CA SER A 390 -17.98 -21.27 34.86
C SER A 390 -18.66 -19.93 34.52
N LYS A 391 -19.69 -19.53 35.29
CA LYS A 391 -20.38 -18.23 35.12
C LYS A 391 -19.44 -17.04 35.30
N ALA A 392 -18.49 -17.12 36.22
CA ALA A 392 -17.51 -16.06 36.47
C ALA A 392 -16.45 -15.99 35.36
N LEU A 393 -16.06 -17.13 34.79
CA LEU A 393 -15.14 -17.18 33.63
C LEU A 393 -15.79 -16.57 32.38
N TRP A 394 -17.05 -16.94 32.10
CA TRP A 394 -17.83 -16.34 31.01
C TRP A 394 -18.01 -14.83 31.18
N GLY A 395 -18.35 -14.36 32.39
CA GLY A 395 -18.43 -12.92 32.67
C GLY A 395 -17.12 -12.18 32.37
N ARG A 396 -15.97 -12.77 32.76
CA ARG A 396 -14.65 -12.20 32.47
C ARG A 396 -14.31 -12.21 30.98
N PHE A 397 -14.65 -13.29 30.28
CA PHE A 397 -14.48 -13.37 28.83
C PHE A 397 -15.24 -12.27 28.11
N ILE A 398 -16.51 -12.06 28.46
CA ILE A 398 -17.37 -11.04 27.84
C ILE A 398 -16.82 -9.64 28.10
N VAL A 399 -16.53 -9.32 29.37
CA VAL A 399 -15.97 -8.01 29.74
C VAL A 399 -14.61 -7.78 29.08
N GLY A 400 -13.73 -8.79 29.10
CA GLY A 400 -12.42 -8.72 28.46
C GLY A 400 -12.53 -8.50 26.94
N SER A 401 -13.40 -9.23 26.27
CA SER A 401 -13.64 -9.08 24.83
C SER A 401 -14.18 -7.69 24.49
N PHE A 402 -15.12 -7.17 25.28
CA PHE A 402 -15.68 -5.83 25.10
C PHE A 402 -14.62 -4.73 25.31
N LEU A 403 -13.75 -4.88 26.31
CA LEU A 403 -12.65 -3.94 26.53
C LEU A 403 -11.65 -3.94 25.37
N VAL A 404 -11.31 -5.13 24.85
CA VAL A 404 -10.41 -5.25 23.69
C VAL A 404 -11.07 -4.67 22.43
N PHE A 405 -12.39 -4.87 22.25
CA PHE A 405 -13.15 -4.26 21.17
C PHE A 405 -13.05 -2.73 21.20
N LEU A 406 -13.35 -2.12 22.35
CA LEU A 406 -13.25 -0.67 22.53
C LEU A 406 -11.81 -0.18 22.29
N LEU A 407 -10.83 -0.91 22.81
CA LEU A 407 -9.43 -0.58 22.60
C LEU A 407 -9.05 -0.60 21.12
N CYS A 408 -9.51 -1.59 20.37
CA CYS A 408 -9.22 -1.68 18.94
C CYS A 408 -9.86 -0.53 18.16
N VAL A 409 -11.10 -0.15 18.51
CA VAL A 409 -11.77 1.02 17.94
C VAL A 409 -11.01 2.31 18.26
N LEU A 410 -10.55 2.48 19.51
CA LEU A 410 -9.79 3.66 19.94
C LEU A 410 -8.43 3.78 19.23
N ILE A 411 -7.69 2.67 19.11
CA ILE A 411 -6.40 2.63 18.42
C ILE A 411 -6.56 2.84 16.91
N GLY A 412 -7.66 2.36 16.33
CA GLY A 412 -7.88 2.37 14.89
C GLY A 412 -7.21 1.19 14.19
N ARG A 413 -7.89 0.64 13.17
CA ARG A 413 -7.45 -0.54 12.42
C ARG A 413 -6.10 -0.32 11.74
N GLN A 414 -5.86 0.89 11.25
CA GLN A 414 -4.64 1.31 10.57
C GLN A 414 -3.41 1.08 11.46
N ASN A 415 -3.50 1.47 12.73
CA ASN A 415 -2.42 1.30 13.70
C ASN A 415 -2.25 -0.16 14.13
N ILE A 416 -3.35 -0.92 14.25
CA ILE A 416 -3.29 -2.36 14.56
C ILE A 416 -2.63 -3.13 13.41
N ASN A 417 -2.96 -2.75 12.17
CA ASN A 417 -2.35 -3.31 10.98
C ASN A 417 -0.83 -3.12 10.96
N GLN A 418 -0.29 -2.04 11.54
CA GLN A 418 1.16 -1.85 11.65
C GLN A 418 1.85 -3.00 12.41
N LEU A 419 1.16 -3.72 13.30
CA LEU A 419 1.72 -4.90 13.99
C LEU A 419 2.08 -6.03 13.00
N ARG A 420 1.42 -6.08 11.83
CA ARG A 420 1.74 -7.05 10.76
C ARG A 420 3.06 -6.72 10.06
N THR A 421 3.59 -5.51 10.21
CA THR A 421 4.87 -5.13 9.60
C THR A 421 6.08 -5.81 10.25
N PHE A 422 5.90 -6.43 11.42
CA PHE A 422 6.96 -7.16 12.13
C PHE A 422 7.55 -8.31 11.30
N SER A 423 6.78 -8.88 10.36
CA SER A 423 7.27 -9.94 9.50
C SER A 423 6.57 -9.93 8.15
N LYS A 424 7.34 -10.15 7.08
CA LYS A 424 6.80 -10.32 5.70
C LYS A 424 5.72 -11.40 5.58
N HIS A 425 5.70 -12.37 6.51
CA HIS A 425 4.71 -13.44 6.52
C HIS A 425 3.33 -13.00 7.02
N LEU A 426 3.26 -11.90 7.78
CA LEU A 426 2.02 -11.37 8.35
C LEU A 426 1.29 -10.40 7.40
N TYR A 427 1.92 -10.04 6.28
CA TYR A 427 1.26 -9.30 5.21
C TYR A 427 0.22 -10.19 4.51
N ARG A 428 -0.97 -9.62 4.34
CA ARG A 428 -2.13 -10.26 3.72
C ARG A 428 -2.23 -9.84 2.27
N LEU A 429 -2.35 -10.84 1.39
CA LEU A 429 -2.63 -10.65 -0.03
C LEU A 429 -4.13 -10.82 -0.25
N GLN A 430 -4.81 -9.78 -0.71
CA GLN A 430 -6.27 -9.73 -0.91
C GLN A 430 -6.63 -9.38 -2.35
N ALA A 431 -7.90 -9.56 -2.72
CA ALA A 431 -8.45 -8.97 -3.93
C ALA A 431 -8.27 -7.44 -3.89
N SER A 432 -7.90 -6.84 -5.03
CA SER A 432 -7.71 -5.40 -5.09
C SER A 432 -9.05 -4.66 -5.03
N PRO A 433 -9.18 -3.58 -4.23
CA PRO A 433 -10.31 -2.66 -4.34
C PRO A 433 -10.23 -1.81 -5.63
N ASP A 434 -11.39 -1.26 -6.02
CA ASP A 434 -11.59 -0.42 -7.20
C ASP A 434 -11.31 1.06 -6.90
N CYS A 435 -10.04 1.42 -6.67
CA CYS A 435 -9.54 2.81 -6.67
C CYS A 435 -8.01 2.91 -6.60
N CYS A 436 -7.46 4.06 -7.01
CA CYS A 436 -6.08 4.54 -6.85
C CYS A 436 -4.95 3.74 -7.54
N THR A 437 -3.97 4.46 -8.08
CA THR A 437 -2.86 3.93 -8.91
C THR A 437 -1.45 4.32 -8.45
N GLN A 438 -1.33 4.97 -7.29
CA GLN A 438 -0.09 5.49 -6.69
C GLN A 438 1.13 4.58 -6.81
N ALA A 439 0.98 3.28 -6.55
CA ALA A 439 2.08 2.32 -6.69
C ALA A 439 1.54 0.94 -7.09
N MET A 440 1.92 0.47 -8.27
CA MET A 440 1.40 -0.77 -8.85
C MET A 440 2.46 -1.60 -9.54
N VAL A 441 2.24 -2.91 -9.58
CA VAL A 441 3.09 -3.88 -10.26
C VAL A 441 2.27 -4.64 -11.31
N PHE A 442 2.79 -4.71 -12.52
CA PHE A 442 2.22 -5.43 -13.65
C PHE A 442 3.19 -6.51 -14.12
N PRO A 443 2.71 -7.73 -14.42
CA PRO A 443 3.49 -8.66 -15.22
C PRO A 443 3.67 -8.11 -16.64
N SER A 444 4.87 -8.18 -17.20
CA SER A 444 5.16 -7.51 -18.48
C SER A 444 4.33 -7.99 -19.66
N HIS A 445 3.90 -9.25 -19.67
CA HIS A 445 3.06 -9.79 -20.74
C HIS A 445 1.62 -9.25 -20.71
N VAL A 446 1.16 -8.67 -19.59
CA VAL A 446 -0.17 -8.06 -19.45
C VAL A 446 -0.19 -6.63 -20.03
N VAL A 447 0.97 -5.96 -19.99
CA VAL A 447 1.10 -4.54 -20.36
C VAL A 447 0.56 -4.21 -21.76
N PRO A 448 0.85 -4.97 -22.84
CA PRO A 448 0.31 -4.66 -24.16
C PRO A 448 -1.22 -4.60 -24.17
N SER A 449 -1.89 -5.59 -23.58
CA SER A 449 -3.36 -5.64 -23.51
C SER A 449 -3.93 -4.53 -22.62
N LEU A 450 -3.25 -4.20 -21.52
CA LEU A 450 -3.64 -3.09 -20.64
C LEU A 450 -3.60 -1.76 -21.39
N VAL A 451 -2.51 -1.49 -22.13
CA VAL A 451 -2.37 -0.24 -22.85
C VAL A 451 -3.37 -0.14 -24.00
N THR A 452 -3.60 -1.24 -24.72
CA THR A 452 -4.67 -1.30 -25.72
C THR A 452 -6.04 -1.04 -25.11
N TRP A 453 -6.33 -1.59 -23.93
CA TRP A 453 -7.58 -1.32 -23.22
C TRP A 453 -7.73 0.16 -22.86
N LEU A 454 -6.73 0.73 -22.19
CA LEU A 454 -6.73 2.14 -21.77
C LEU A 454 -6.86 3.09 -22.96
N ALA A 455 -6.28 2.76 -24.11
CA ALA A 455 -6.39 3.54 -25.34
C ALA A 455 -7.82 3.62 -25.89
N HIS A 456 -8.64 2.58 -25.68
CA HIS A 456 -10.03 2.53 -26.15
C HIS A 456 -11.03 2.92 -25.07
N THR A 457 -10.57 3.22 -23.86
CA THR A 457 -11.43 3.72 -22.78
C THR A 457 -12.03 5.08 -23.19
N PRO A 458 -13.34 5.30 -22.98
CA PRO A 458 -13.98 6.58 -23.30
C PRO A 458 -13.26 7.79 -22.71
N PRO A 459 -13.24 8.94 -23.40
CA PRO A 459 -12.71 10.20 -22.86
C PRO A 459 -13.29 10.52 -21.47
N GLY A 460 -12.48 11.18 -20.64
CA GLY A 460 -12.87 11.59 -19.28
C GLY A 460 -12.98 10.45 -18.26
N SER A 461 -12.59 9.22 -18.61
CA SER A 461 -12.55 8.09 -17.68
C SER A 461 -11.17 7.93 -17.04
N PRO A 462 -11.04 8.11 -15.71
CA PRO A 462 -9.78 7.96 -14.98
C PRO A 462 -9.17 6.57 -15.10
N VAL A 463 -7.83 6.50 -15.02
CA VAL A 463 -7.07 5.24 -15.11
C VAL A 463 -7.52 4.26 -14.04
N ASP A 464 -7.68 4.73 -12.81
CA ASP A 464 -7.98 3.90 -11.66
C ASP A 464 -9.37 3.25 -11.72
N LEU A 465 -10.33 3.89 -12.39
CA LEU A 465 -11.65 3.35 -12.68
C LEU A 465 -11.67 2.46 -13.94
N ALA A 466 -10.78 2.70 -14.90
CA ALA A 466 -10.68 1.90 -16.12
C ALA A 466 -10.03 0.52 -15.88
N MET A 467 -9.10 0.43 -14.93
CA MET A 467 -8.35 -0.80 -14.64
C MET A 467 -9.17 -1.99 -14.13
N PRO A 468 -10.15 -1.82 -13.22
CA PRO A 468 -11.07 -2.89 -12.86
C PRO A 468 -11.86 -3.43 -14.05
N GLY A 469 -12.18 -2.57 -15.03
CA GLY A 469 -12.81 -2.98 -16.29
C GLY A 469 -11.90 -3.90 -17.11
N PHE A 470 -10.62 -3.54 -17.24
CA PHE A 470 -9.61 -4.37 -17.89
C PHE A 470 -9.52 -5.76 -17.27
N ALA A 471 -9.37 -5.82 -15.94
CA ALA A 471 -9.23 -7.09 -15.24
C ALA A 471 -10.45 -8.00 -15.41
N ARG A 472 -11.67 -7.43 -15.35
CA ARG A 472 -12.92 -8.17 -15.58
C ARG A 472 -13.06 -8.65 -17.02
N TYR A 473 -12.69 -7.83 -18.00
CA TYR A 473 -12.80 -8.19 -19.42
C TYR A 473 -11.89 -9.36 -19.79
N TYR A 474 -10.67 -9.40 -19.26
CA TYR A 474 -9.69 -10.46 -19.54
C TYR A 474 -9.69 -11.62 -18.50
N ASP A 475 -10.66 -11.65 -17.58
CA ASP A 475 -10.76 -12.62 -16.49
C ASP A 475 -9.44 -12.80 -15.70
N LEU A 476 -8.82 -11.67 -15.35
CA LEU A 476 -7.54 -11.62 -14.65
C LEU A 476 -7.74 -11.28 -13.17
N ALA A 477 -7.14 -12.07 -12.29
CA ALA A 477 -7.14 -11.79 -10.86
C ALA A 477 -6.42 -10.46 -10.53
N THR A 478 -6.94 -9.69 -9.59
CA THR A 478 -6.33 -8.45 -9.10
C THR A 478 -5.94 -8.61 -7.63
N TYR A 479 -4.80 -8.06 -7.24
CA TYR A 479 -4.30 -8.23 -5.88
C TYR A 479 -3.87 -6.91 -5.23
N TYR A 480 -3.94 -6.86 -3.90
CA TYR A 480 -3.45 -5.78 -3.07
C TYR A 480 -2.75 -6.34 -1.81
N ILE A 481 -1.68 -5.67 -1.37
CA ILE A 481 -0.90 -6.05 -0.18
C ILE A 481 -1.31 -5.19 1.02
N GLU A 482 -1.68 -5.84 2.12
CA GLU A 482 -2.01 -5.18 3.39
C GLU A 482 -1.09 -5.67 4.53
N PRO A 483 -0.46 -4.79 5.32
CA PRO A 483 -0.49 -3.32 5.23
C PRO A 483 0.15 -2.76 3.96
N ASN A 484 -0.13 -1.50 3.65
CA ASN A 484 0.53 -0.76 2.57
C ASN A 484 2.05 -0.87 2.66
N ILE A 485 2.71 -1.06 1.51
CA ILE A 485 4.18 -1.00 1.41
C ILE A 485 4.68 0.27 0.71
N PHE A 486 3.76 1.10 0.22
CA PHE A 486 3.97 2.50 -0.16
C PHE A 486 3.03 3.41 0.63
N ARG A 487 3.50 4.62 0.94
CA ARG A 487 2.74 5.64 1.65
C ARG A 487 2.60 6.86 0.76
N HIS A 488 1.45 7.50 0.81
CA HIS A 488 1.17 8.69 0.03
C HIS A 488 1.70 9.93 0.76
N ILE A 489 2.53 10.72 0.09
CA ILE A 489 3.16 11.94 0.60
C ILE A 489 2.62 13.19 -0.13
N GLY A 490 1.56 13.07 -0.94
CA GLY A 490 0.99 14.21 -1.65
C GLY A 490 0.10 15.07 -0.74
N ILE A 491 0.56 16.24 -0.32
CA ILE A 491 -0.29 17.27 0.32
C ILE A 491 -1.13 17.97 -0.75
N VAL A 492 -0.53 18.28 -1.91
CA VAL A 492 -1.20 18.96 -3.03
C VAL A 492 -1.40 17.99 -4.19
N SER A 493 -2.64 17.87 -4.64
CA SER A 493 -2.99 17.09 -5.82
C SER A 493 -2.55 17.79 -7.11
N SER A 494 -1.91 17.07 -8.04
CA SER A 494 -1.58 17.58 -9.38
C SER A 494 -2.82 17.79 -10.25
N LEU A 495 -3.92 17.07 -9.98
CA LEU A 495 -5.16 17.14 -10.77
C LEU A 495 -6.04 18.34 -10.38
N SER A 496 -6.17 18.61 -9.08
CA SER A 496 -7.10 19.61 -8.57
C SER A 496 -6.40 20.84 -7.98
N GLY A 497 -5.11 20.78 -7.66
CA GLY A 497 -4.40 21.83 -6.91
C GLY A 497 -4.86 22.03 -5.47
N HIS A 498 -5.87 21.27 -5.03
CA HIS A 498 -6.38 21.37 -3.66
C HIS A 498 -5.51 20.56 -2.71
N SER A 499 -5.41 21.05 -1.47
CA SER A 499 -4.76 20.33 -0.38
C SER A 499 -5.62 19.13 0.04
N ARG A 500 -4.97 18.00 0.28
CA ARG A 500 -5.57 16.81 0.88
C ARG A 500 -5.50 16.88 2.40
N PRO A 501 -6.29 16.08 3.13
CA PRO A 501 -6.24 16.03 4.58
C PRO A 501 -4.81 15.70 5.07
N PRO A 502 -4.21 16.53 5.95
CA PRO A 502 -2.82 16.37 6.38
C PRO A 502 -2.57 15.08 7.19
N GLU A 503 -3.63 14.43 7.67
CA GLU A 503 -3.57 13.16 8.40
C GLU A 503 -3.01 12.01 7.56
N GLU A 504 -3.15 12.05 6.24
CA GLU A 504 -2.51 11.05 5.38
C GLU A 504 -1.01 11.32 5.24
N TYR A 505 -0.60 12.58 5.35
CA TYR A 505 0.77 13.03 5.10
C TYR A 505 1.68 12.92 6.32
N VAL A 506 1.27 13.45 7.49
CA VAL A 506 2.13 13.54 8.70
C VAL A 506 2.62 12.17 9.17
N PHE A 507 1.93 11.11 8.75
CA PHE A 507 2.14 9.76 9.23
C PHE A 507 2.64 8.80 8.14
N SER A 508 3.08 9.39 7.02
CA SER A 508 3.80 8.72 5.94
C SER A 508 5.26 8.47 6.28
#